data_AF-A0AAP2HGF1-F1
#
_entry.id   AF-A0AAP2HGF1-F1
#
_cell.length_a   1.000
_cell.length_b   1.000
_cell.length_c   1.000
_cell.angle_alpha   90.00
_cell.angle_beta   90.00
_cell.angle_gamma   90.00
#
_symmetry.space_group_name_H-M   'P 1'
#
loop_
_entity.id
_entity.type
_entity.pdbx_description
1 polymer ?
#
loop_
_entity_poly.entity_id
_entity_poly.type
_entity_poly.pdbx_seq_one_letter_code
_entity_poly.pdbx_strand_id
1 'polypeptide(L)'
;MNITVRRYFLLLLIGSLLLTMIGCSDSNERNPSSVSGYNYTDYYIDQFLIAGEGHEMSAGGSNILPKETGKLRSESGGSCCIGIPARWRPNMKLVVKWNVDKVLDGKHLGTWYTATTEVPPYGPRTYGFVVHFLPGDRIRVEIEDKPAMAKKPADNDPYIVQGVLDPELNKKRGEDDERHSMA
;
A
#
# COMPACT_ATOMS: atom_id res chain seq x y z
N MET A 1 -25.25 -31.38 -50.24
CA MET A 1 -24.17 -30.53 -49.69
C MET A 1 -22.84 -31.27 -49.87
N ASN A 2 -21.92 -30.70 -50.66
CA ASN A 2 -20.73 -31.39 -51.19
C ASN A 2 -19.74 -31.72 -50.04
N ILE A 3 -19.29 -32.98 -49.94
CA ILE A 3 -18.47 -33.50 -48.81
C ILE A 3 -17.20 -32.67 -48.64
N THR A 4 -16.63 -32.20 -49.74
CA THR A 4 -15.47 -31.31 -49.80
C THR A 4 -15.74 -29.97 -49.11
N VAL A 5 -16.91 -29.36 -49.37
CA VAL A 5 -17.32 -28.07 -48.77
C VAL A 5 -17.55 -28.23 -47.26
N ARG A 6 -18.15 -29.35 -46.82
CA ARG A 6 -18.34 -29.64 -45.40
C ARG A 6 -17.01 -29.82 -44.65
N ARG A 7 -15.99 -30.41 -45.30
CA ARG A 7 -14.64 -30.55 -44.73
C ARG A 7 -13.93 -29.20 -44.61
N TYR A 8 -14.00 -28.34 -45.62
CA TYR A 8 -13.45 -26.99 -45.53
C TYR A 8 -14.16 -26.14 -44.47
N PHE A 9 -15.47 -26.26 -44.34
CA PHE A 9 -16.24 -25.56 -43.31
C PHE A 9 -15.86 -26.01 -41.89
N LEU A 10 -15.67 -27.33 -41.69
CA LEU A 10 -15.18 -27.88 -40.43
C LEU A 10 -13.75 -27.43 -40.09
N LEU A 11 -12.86 -27.38 -41.08
CA LEU A 11 -11.48 -26.91 -40.89
C LEU A 11 -11.43 -25.41 -40.54
N LEU A 12 -12.30 -24.59 -41.15
CA LEU A 12 -12.42 -23.16 -40.83
C LEU A 12 -12.99 -22.94 -39.41
N LEU A 13 -13.98 -23.74 -38.98
CA LEU A 13 -14.53 -23.68 -37.63
C LEU A 13 -13.49 -24.06 -36.56
N ILE A 14 -12.70 -25.10 -36.82
CA ILE A 14 -11.62 -25.54 -35.91
C ILE A 14 -10.48 -24.51 -35.88
N GLY A 15 -10.11 -23.94 -37.03
CA GLY A 15 -9.10 -22.87 -37.11
C GLY A 15 -9.52 -21.60 -36.37
N SER A 16 -10.79 -21.19 -36.52
CA SER A 16 -11.36 -20.05 -35.80
C SER A 16 -11.41 -20.26 -34.28
N LEU A 17 -11.65 -21.49 -33.82
CA LEU A 17 -11.72 -21.82 -32.39
C LEU A 17 -10.34 -21.87 -31.72
N LEU A 18 -9.28 -22.14 -32.48
CA LEU A 18 -7.89 -22.12 -31.99
C LEU A 18 -7.34 -20.70 -31.81
N LEU A 19 -7.87 -19.71 -32.55
CA LEU A 19 -7.45 -18.30 -32.47
C LEU A 19 -7.97 -17.56 -31.22
N THR A 20 -8.98 -18.10 -30.52
CA THR A 20 -9.54 -17.46 -29.31
C THR A 20 -8.79 -17.80 -28.02
N MET A 21 -7.73 -18.62 -28.09
CA MET A 21 -6.95 -19.06 -26.92
C MET A 21 -5.62 -18.31 -26.73
N ILE A 22 -5.40 -17.18 -27.42
CA ILE A 22 -4.33 -16.24 -27.05
C ILE A 22 -4.83 -15.39 -25.88
N GLY A 23 -5.04 -16.04 -24.73
CA GLY A 23 -5.13 -15.34 -23.47
C GLY A 23 -3.72 -15.01 -23.02
N CYS A 24 -3.35 -13.73 -22.98
CA CYS A 24 -2.18 -13.29 -22.23
C CYS A 24 -2.44 -13.59 -20.75
N SER A 25 -1.99 -14.74 -20.25
CA SER A 25 -1.90 -14.95 -18.80
C SER A 25 -0.75 -14.07 -18.30
N ASP A 26 -1.02 -12.81 -18.01
CA ASP A 26 -0.16 -12.03 -17.11
C ASP A 26 -0.27 -12.75 -15.77
N SER A 27 0.65 -13.67 -15.47
CA SER A 27 0.68 -14.35 -14.19
C SER A 27 0.86 -13.24 -13.14
N ASN A 28 -0.18 -12.98 -12.35
CA ASN A 28 -0.16 -12.04 -11.24
C ASN A 28 0.68 -12.62 -10.09
N GLU A 29 1.92 -13.00 -10.40
CA GLU A 29 2.90 -13.47 -9.44
C GLU A 29 3.11 -12.38 -8.42
N ARG A 30 2.83 -12.72 -7.16
CA ARG A 30 2.96 -11.83 -6.01
C ARG A 30 3.80 -12.52 -4.96
N ASN A 31 4.75 -11.78 -4.42
CA ASN A 31 5.52 -12.21 -3.27
C ASN A 31 4.72 -11.87 -2.01
N PRO A 32 4.41 -12.85 -1.13
CA PRO A 32 3.87 -12.56 0.19
C PRO A 32 4.81 -11.63 0.93
N SER A 33 4.25 -10.59 1.55
CA SER A 33 5.04 -9.55 2.17
C SER A 33 4.42 -9.06 3.47
N SER A 34 5.28 -8.48 4.31
CA SER A 34 4.91 -7.78 5.53
C SER A 34 4.88 -6.27 5.31
N VAL A 35 4.32 -5.57 6.28
CA VAL A 35 4.35 -4.10 6.33
C VAL A 35 5.16 -3.69 7.55
N SER A 36 5.99 -2.67 7.39
CA SER A 36 6.70 -2.01 8.48
C SER A 36 6.61 -0.51 8.32
N GLY A 37 6.85 0.21 9.41
CA GLY A 37 6.79 1.66 9.41
C GLY A 37 7.93 2.27 10.20
N TYR A 38 8.47 3.36 9.67
CA TYR A 38 9.55 4.15 10.23
C TYR A 38 9.04 5.54 10.56
N ASN A 39 9.08 5.89 11.84
CA ASN A 39 8.60 7.18 12.31
C ASN A 39 9.77 8.14 12.57
N TYR A 40 9.84 9.20 11.78
CA TYR A 40 10.83 10.28 11.92
C TYR A 40 10.24 11.52 12.60
N THR A 41 8.96 11.49 12.96
CA THR A 41 8.21 12.62 13.53
C THR A 41 8.31 12.64 15.05
N ASP A 42 7.81 13.71 15.63
CA ASP A 42 7.68 13.93 17.07
C ASP A 42 6.31 13.50 17.62
N TYR A 43 5.47 12.87 16.80
CA TYR A 43 4.15 12.41 17.18
C TYR A 43 4.01 10.89 17.06
N TYR A 44 3.03 10.35 17.80
CA TYR A 44 2.77 8.92 17.84
C TYR A 44 1.90 8.51 16.66
N ILE A 45 2.19 7.33 16.10
CA ILE A 45 1.37 6.71 15.07
C ILE A 45 0.69 5.52 15.72
N ASP A 46 -0.62 5.60 15.86
CA ASP A 46 -1.41 4.55 16.51
C ASP A 46 -1.53 3.31 15.63
N GLN A 47 -1.79 3.53 14.35
CA GLN A 47 -1.81 2.47 13.33
C GLN A 47 -1.74 3.08 11.94
N PHE A 48 -1.41 2.24 10.97
CA PHE A 48 -1.49 2.61 9.56
C PHE A 48 -1.91 1.44 8.70
N LEU A 49 -2.49 1.78 7.56
CA LEU A 49 -3.03 0.85 6.57
C LEU A 49 -2.38 1.17 5.23
N ILE A 50 -2.05 0.13 4.47
CA ILE A 50 -1.57 0.23 3.10
C ILE A 50 -2.44 -0.63 2.19
N ALA A 51 -2.88 -0.06 1.07
CA ALA A 51 -3.67 -0.75 0.06
C ALA A 51 -3.19 -0.38 -1.34
N GLY A 52 -3.38 -1.28 -2.30
CA GLY A 52 -3.26 -0.92 -3.71
C GLY A 52 -4.44 -0.05 -4.14
N GLU A 53 -4.20 0.95 -4.99
CA GLU A 53 -5.29 1.76 -5.55
C GLU A 53 -6.29 0.86 -6.31
N GLY A 54 -7.57 0.89 -5.92
CA GLY A 54 -8.61 0.06 -6.52
C GLY A 54 -8.60 -1.42 -6.10
N HIS A 55 -7.80 -1.82 -5.12
CA HIS A 55 -7.75 -3.19 -4.61
C HIS A 55 -8.38 -3.30 -3.22
N GLU A 56 -9.14 -4.38 -2.99
CA GLU A 56 -9.84 -4.63 -1.72
C GLU A 56 -8.91 -5.09 -0.58
N MET A 57 -7.73 -5.64 -0.91
CA MET A 57 -6.81 -6.16 0.08
C MET A 57 -5.88 -5.06 0.61
N SER A 58 -5.95 -4.81 1.92
CA SER A 58 -5.05 -3.93 2.66
C SER A 58 -4.24 -4.70 3.71
N ALA A 59 -3.08 -4.18 4.08
CA ALA A 59 -2.34 -4.64 5.26
C ALA A 59 -2.19 -3.51 6.27
N GLY A 60 -2.15 -3.88 7.55
CA GLY A 60 -2.00 -2.96 8.68
C GLY A 60 -0.61 -3.03 9.30
N GLY A 61 -0.08 -1.88 9.65
CA GLY A 61 1.11 -1.76 10.48
C GLY A 61 0.75 -1.46 11.94
N SER A 62 1.60 -1.94 12.84
CA SER A 62 1.48 -1.73 14.28
C SER A 62 1.82 -0.28 14.66
N ASN A 63 1.49 0.08 15.89
CA ASN A 63 1.80 1.39 16.43
C ASN A 63 3.31 1.68 16.45
N ILE A 64 3.66 2.96 16.29
CA ILE A 64 5.04 3.45 16.24
C ILE A 64 5.18 4.66 17.16
N LEU A 65 6.10 4.55 18.12
CA LEU A 65 6.45 5.65 19.02
C LEU A 65 6.99 6.88 18.24
N PRO A 66 6.87 8.09 18.81
CA PRO A 66 7.62 9.25 18.33
C PRO A 66 9.11 8.95 18.23
N LYS A 67 9.83 9.68 17.37
CA LYS A 67 11.29 9.62 17.33
C LYS A 67 11.87 10.15 18.64
N GLU A 68 12.63 9.32 19.34
CA GLU A 68 13.38 9.73 20.53
C GLU A 68 14.57 10.63 20.19
N THR A 69 14.93 11.51 21.13
CA THR A 69 16.13 12.37 21.04
C THR A 69 17.39 11.52 20.82
N GLY A 70 18.19 11.89 19.81
CA GLY A 70 19.43 11.17 19.48
C GLY A 70 19.24 9.90 18.64
N LYS A 71 18.01 9.42 18.45
CA LYS A 71 17.71 8.33 17.51
C LYS A 71 17.39 8.89 16.12
N LEU A 72 17.67 8.09 15.09
CA LEU A 72 17.34 8.43 13.70
C LEU A 72 15.81 8.39 13.48
N ARG A 73 15.16 7.39 14.05
CA ARG A 73 13.73 7.07 13.91
C ARG A 73 13.30 6.05 14.97
N SER A 74 12.00 5.91 15.14
CA SER A 74 11.37 4.72 15.75
C SER A 74 10.86 3.80 14.65
N GLU A 75 10.65 2.51 14.95
CA GLU A 75 10.12 1.54 13.99
C GLU A 75 9.13 0.58 14.61
N SER A 76 8.26 0.05 13.76
CA SER A 76 7.38 -1.06 14.09
C SER A 76 7.13 -1.93 12.87
N GLY A 77 6.78 -3.19 13.13
CA GLY A 77 6.33 -4.14 12.12
C GLY A 77 4.82 -4.04 11.90
N GLY A 78 4.26 -5.07 11.29
CA GLY A 78 2.86 -5.12 10.90
C GLY A 78 2.44 -6.49 10.44
N SER A 79 1.16 -6.62 10.12
CA SER A 79 0.58 -7.88 9.65
C SER A 79 1.23 -8.35 8.34
N CYS A 80 1.36 -9.67 8.20
CA CYS A 80 1.67 -10.33 6.94
C CYS A 80 0.40 -10.43 6.07
N CYS A 81 0.59 -10.82 4.79
CA CYS A 81 -0.46 -11.23 3.83
C CYS A 81 -0.89 -10.19 2.78
N ILE A 82 -0.12 -9.11 2.57
CA ILE A 82 -0.23 -8.31 1.33
C ILE A 82 0.79 -8.83 0.30
N GLY A 83 0.36 -8.93 -0.96
CA GLY A 83 1.20 -9.43 -2.05
C GLY A 83 1.79 -8.29 -2.88
N ILE A 84 3.12 -8.19 -2.95
CA ILE A 84 3.81 -7.27 -3.85
C ILE A 84 3.96 -7.94 -5.21
N PRO A 85 3.52 -7.31 -6.33
CA PRO A 85 3.73 -7.86 -7.66
C PRO A 85 5.21 -8.15 -7.93
N ALA A 86 5.54 -9.32 -8.48
CA ALA A 86 6.93 -9.72 -8.72
C ALA A 86 7.67 -8.81 -9.73
N ARG A 87 6.93 -8.04 -10.53
CA ARG A 87 7.47 -7.07 -11.49
C ARG A 87 6.85 -5.72 -11.26
N TRP A 88 7.69 -4.71 -11.06
CA TRP A 88 7.29 -3.32 -11.04
C TRP A 88 6.75 -2.89 -12.42
N ARG A 89 5.75 -2.00 -12.42
CA ARG A 89 5.20 -1.35 -13.61
C ARG A 89 4.99 0.14 -13.32
N PRO A 90 5.12 1.02 -14.33
CA PRO A 90 4.80 2.43 -14.16
C PRO A 90 3.34 2.62 -13.73
N ASN A 91 3.07 3.70 -13.00
CA ASN A 91 1.74 4.07 -12.47
C ASN A 91 1.14 3.12 -11.43
N MET A 92 1.91 2.19 -10.87
CA MET A 92 1.48 1.47 -9.67
C MET A 92 1.33 2.47 -8.52
N LYS A 93 0.19 2.42 -7.83
CA LYS A 93 -0.13 3.34 -6.74
C LYS A 93 -0.55 2.61 -5.48
N LEU A 94 -0.18 3.22 -4.36
CA LEU A 94 -0.56 2.79 -3.03
C LEU A 94 -1.31 3.91 -2.33
N VAL A 95 -2.33 3.55 -1.56
CA VAL A 95 -3.02 4.43 -0.63
C VAL A 95 -2.56 4.05 0.77
N VAL A 96 -2.02 5.03 1.50
CA VAL A 96 -1.65 4.87 2.90
C VAL A 96 -2.59 5.71 3.73
N LYS A 97 -3.18 5.10 4.77
CA LYS A 97 -3.95 5.81 5.79
C LYS A 97 -3.29 5.62 7.12
N TRP A 98 -3.18 6.66 7.95
CA TRP A 98 -2.57 6.52 9.27
C TRP A 98 -3.26 7.38 10.31
N ASN A 99 -3.33 6.84 11.52
CA ASN A 99 -3.93 7.46 12.69
C ASN A 99 -2.82 7.99 13.58
N VAL A 100 -2.92 9.24 14.02
CA VAL A 100 -1.89 9.88 14.83
C VAL A 100 -2.41 10.42 16.15
N ASP A 101 -1.49 10.50 17.10
CA ASP A 101 -1.59 11.34 18.28
C ASP A 101 -0.45 12.36 18.29
N LYS A 102 -0.80 13.60 18.01
CA LYS A 102 0.13 14.73 18.03
C LYS A 102 0.20 15.43 19.38
N VAL A 103 -0.79 15.20 20.24
CA VAL A 103 -0.86 15.84 21.57
C VAL A 103 -0.14 14.98 22.61
N LEU A 104 -0.09 13.66 22.38
CA LEU A 104 0.56 12.66 23.23
C LEU A 104 -0.05 12.60 24.63
N ASP A 105 -1.33 12.92 24.76
CA ASP A 105 -2.04 12.86 26.03
C ASP A 105 -2.87 11.57 26.20
N GLY A 106 -2.84 10.69 25.20
CA GLY A 106 -3.58 9.43 25.19
C GLY A 106 -5.09 9.60 25.08
N LYS A 107 -5.58 10.82 24.86
CA LYS A 107 -7.01 11.16 24.74
C LYS A 107 -7.38 11.60 23.33
N HIS A 108 -6.45 12.18 22.60
CA HIS A 108 -6.69 12.74 21.26
C HIS A 108 -6.21 11.83 20.11
N LEU A 109 -6.19 10.50 20.33
CA LEU A 109 -6.06 9.54 19.23
C LEU A 109 -7.18 9.75 18.21
N GLY A 110 -6.94 9.42 16.94
CA GLY A 110 -8.04 9.40 15.97
C GLY A 110 -7.98 10.40 14.84
N THR A 111 -6.95 11.25 14.76
CA THR A 111 -6.81 12.09 13.55
C THR A 111 -6.24 11.22 12.44
N TRP A 112 -7.07 10.91 11.46
CA TRP A 112 -6.68 10.12 10.30
C TRP A 112 -6.17 11.01 9.18
N TYR A 113 -5.04 10.60 8.61
CA TYR A 113 -4.49 11.14 7.38
C TYR A 113 -4.51 10.07 6.30
N THR A 114 -4.51 10.51 5.05
CA THR A 114 -4.42 9.68 3.86
C THR A 114 -3.48 10.31 2.84
N ALA A 115 -2.79 9.48 2.07
CA ALA A 115 -2.04 9.90 0.90
C ALA A 115 -1.99 8.78 -0.14
N THR A 116 -2.10 9.16 -1.41
CA THR A 116 -1.80 8.28 -2.55
C THR A 116 -0.39 8.57 -3.04
N THR A 117 0.41 7.53 -3.24
CA THR A 117 1.76 7.66 -3.78
C THR A 117 2.01 6.66 -4.89
N GLU A 118 2.86 7.03 -5.85
CA GLU A 118 3.39 6.10 -6.84
C GLU A 118 4.44 5.18 -6.20
N VAL A 119 4.46 3.93 -6.63
CA VAL A 119 5.44 2.95 -6.18
C VAL A 119 6.74 3.16 -6.96
N PRO A 120 7.87 3.42 -6.30
CA PRO A 120 9.17 3.49 -6.96
C PRO A 120 9.57 2.15 -7.57
N PRO A 121 10.44 2.14 -8.60
CA PRO A 121 11.00 0.91 -9.15
C PRO A 121 11.64 0.02 -8.09
N TYR A 122 11.38 -1.28 -8.16
CA TYR A 122 11.93 -2.30 -7.26
C TYR A 122 12.33 -3.57 -8.02
N GLY A 123 13.27 -4.33 -7.46
CA GLY A 123 13.75 -5.59 -8.01
C GLY A 123 12.77 -6.76 -7.88
N PRO A 124 13.00 -7.90 -8.56
CA PRO A 124 12.04 -9.02 -8.59
C PRO A 124 11.88 -9.76 -7.25
N ARG A 125 12.79 -9.54 -6.29
CA ARG A 125 12.73 -10.09 -4.93
C ARG A 125 12.30 -8.98 -3.99
N THR A 126 11.23 -9.20 -3.25
CA THR A 126 10.64 -8.19 -2.37
C THR A 126 10.34 -8.81 -1.01
N TYR A 127 10.70 -8.10 0.06
CA TYR A 127 10.60 -8.56 1.45
C TYR A 127 9.45 -7.87 2.20
N GLY A 128 9.24 -6.57 1.96
CA GLY A 128 8.36 -5.74 2.77
C GLY A 128 7.90 -4.48 2.06
N PHE A 129 6.77 -3.93 2.49
CA PHE A 129 6.50 -2.49 2.38
C PHE A 129 7.10 -1.78 3.60
N VAL A 130 7.77 -0.65 3.39
CA VAL A 130 8.24 0.23 4.45
C VAL A 130 7.60 1.61 4.27
N VAL A 131 6.77 2.03 5.22
CA VAL A 131 6.18 3.37 5.23
C VAL A 131 7.03 4.29 6.09
N HIS A 132 7.65 5.29 5.47
CA HIS A 132 8.38 6.33 6.18
C HIS A 132 7.44 7.49 6.48
N PHE A 133 7.20 7.76 7.75
CA PHE A 133 6.43 8.91 8.22
C PHE A 133 7.39 10.05 8.54
N LEU A 134 7.26 11.14 7.78
CA LEU A 134 8.18 12.26 7.76
C LEU A 134 7.53 13.50 8.41
N PRO A 135 8.33 14.43 8.97
CA PRO A 135 7.80 15.68 9.51
C PRO A 135 6.95 16.45 8.51
N GLY A 136 5.90 17.09 9.02
CA GLY A 136 4.92 17.83 8.22
C GLY A 136 3.87 16.94 7.56
N ASP A 137 3.53 15.80 8.16
CA ASP A 137 2.54 14.83 7.64
C ASP A 137 2.87 14.30 6.25
N ARG A 138 4.15 14.20 5.92
CA ARG A 138 4.62 13.67 4.65
C ARG A 138 4.90 12.18 4.78
N ILE A 139 4.73 11.44 3.70
CA ILE A 139 5.09 10.01 3.66
C ILE A 139 5.94 9.67 2.46
N ARG A 140 6.64 8.55 2.57
CA ARG A 140 7.36 7.89 1.48
C ARG A 140 7.24 6.37 1.65
N VAL A 141 6.84 5.65 0.62
CA VAL A 141 6.67 4.18 0.69
C VAL A 141 7.72 3.45 -0.13
N GLU A 142 8.62 2.73 0.53
CA GLU A 142 9.65 1.91 -0.12
C GLU A 142 9.23 0.44 -0.18
N ILE A 143 9.65 -0.24 -1.26
CA ILE A 143 9.60 -1.70 -1.35
C ILE A 143 10.98 -2.21 -0.97
N GLU A 144 11.06 -2.98 0.10
CA GLU A 144 12.31 -3.60 0.51
C GLU A 144 12.66 -4.70 -0.50
N ASP A 145 13.65 -4.45 -1.36
CA ASP A 145 14.10 -5.39 -2.39
C ASP A 145 15.52 -5.94 -2.13
N LYS A 146 16.11 -5.56 -0.99
CA LYS A 146 17.44 -5.93 -0.52
C LYS A 146 17.43 -6.10 1.01
N PRO A 147 18.34 -6.92 1.57
CA PRO A 147 18.38 -7.18 3.01
C PRO A 147 18.92 -6.00 3.86
N ALA A 148 19.32 -4.90 3.24
CA ALA A 148 19.79 -3.72 3.97
C ALA A 148 18.59 -2.88 4.39
N MET A 149 18.58 -2.42 5.65
CA MET A 149 17.52 -1.57 6.17
C MET A 149 17.34 -0.29 5.33
N ALA A 150 16.09 0.10 5.11
CA ALA A 150 15.77 1.33 4.40
C ALA A 150 16.35 2.56 5.15
N LYS A 151 17.05 3.42 4.40
CA LYS A 151 17.64 4.66 4.93
C LYS A 151 16.56 5.74 5.04
N LYS A 152 16.84 6.82 5.79
CA LYS A 152 15.97 7.99 5.74
C LYS A 152 15.93 8.53 4.29
N PRO A 153 14.73 8.71 3.70
CA PRO A 153 14.59 9.35 2.40
C PRO A 153 15.19 10.76 2.40
N ALA A 154 15.78 11.17 1.28
CA ALA A 154 16.21 12.55 1.10
C ALA A 154 14.98 13.47 1.03
N ASP A 155 15.09 14.70 1.56
CA ASP A 155 13.93 15.61 1.65
C ASP A 155 13.35 15.99 0.26
N ASN A 156 14.11 15.81 -0.81
CA ASN A 156 13.73 16.04 -2.21
C ASN A 156 13.41 14.75 -2.98
N ASP A 157 13.22 13.61 -2.31
CA ASP A 157 12.81 12.37 -2.97
C ASP A 157 11.46 12.58 -3.69
N PRO A 158 11.37 12.29 -5.02
CA PRO A 158 10.19 12.61 -5.82
C PRO A 158 8.95 11.80 -5.46
N TYR A 159 9.09 10.71 -4.69
CA TYR A 159 7.99 9.89 -4.22
C TYR A 159 7.53 10.26 -2.81
N ILE A 160 8.10 11.32 -2.22
CA ILE A 160 7.53 11.94 -1.01
C ILE A 160 6.24 12.65 -1.40
N VAL A 161 5.15 12.32 -0.70
CA VAL A 161 3.85 12.95 -0.88
C VAL A 161 3.34 13.53 0.43
N GLN A 162 2.51 14.56 0.31
CA GLN A 162 1.86 15.21 1.44
C GLN A 162 0.61 14.43 1.85
N GLY A 163 0.50 14.14 3.14
CA GLY A 163 -0.71 13.66 3.77
C GLY A 163 -1.76 14.74 3.90
N VAL A 164 -3.01 14.36 3.69
CA VAL A 164 -4.19 15.18 3.94
C VAL A 164 -5.10 14.46 4.93
N LEU A 165 -6.02 15.18 5.58
CA LEU A 165 -7.00 14.54 6.46
C LEU A 165 -7.88 13.56 5.67
N ASP A 166 -8.11 12.37 6.22
CA ASP A 166 -9.07 11.41 5.65
C ASP A 166 -10.49 11.79 6.10
N PRO A 167 -11.36 12.31 5.22
CA PRO A 167 -12.66 12.83 5.62
C PRO A 167 -13.58 11.72 6.16
N GLU A 168 -13.52 10.52 5.58
CA GLU A 168 -14.41 9.41 5.92
C GLU A 168 -14.09 8.84 7.31
N LEU A 169 -12.82 8.57 7.57
CA LEU A 169 -12.39 8.01 8.86
C LEU A 169 -12.51 9.04 9.99
N ASN A 170 -12.25 10.32 9.72
CA ASN A 170 -12.43 11.38 10.71
C ASN A 170 -13.91 11.66 10.99
N LYS A 171 -14.80 11.56 9.98
CA LYS A 171 -16.25 11.69 10.19
C LYS A 171 -16.79 10.53 11.01
N LYS A 172 -16.45 9.29 10.65
CA LYS A 172 -16.88 8.08 11.37
C LYS A 172 -16.50 8.15 12.85
N ARG A 173 -15.29 8.64 13.16
CA ARG A 173 -14.88 8.87 14.56
C ARG A 173 -15.82 9.84 15.27
N GLY A 174 -16.15 10.96 14.65
CA GLY A 174 -17.08 11.94 15.24
C GLY A 174 -18.46 11.33 15.55
N GLU A 175 -18.99 10.51 14.65
CA GLU A 175 -20.25 9.79 14.85
C GLU A 175 -20.15 8.76 16.01
N ASP A 176 -19.03 8.05 16.12
CA ASP A 176 -18.79 7.09 17.20
C ASP A 176 -18.65 7.79 18.56
N ASP A 177 -17.97 8.94 18.63
CA ASP A 177 -17.82 9.75 19.85
C ASP A 177 -19.19 10.31 20.31
N GLU A 178 -20.00 10.82 19.38
CA GLU A 178 -21.36 11.30 19.66
C GLU A 178 -22.24 10.16 20.22
N ARG A 179 -22.18 8.97 19.60
CA ARG A 179 -22.92 7.79 20.07
C ARG A 179 -22.52 7.40 21.50
N HIS A 180 -21.23 7.40 21.82
CA HIS A 180 -20.76 7.08 23.18
C HIS A 180 -21.14 8.15 24.21
N SER A 181 -21.29 9.41 23.81
CA SER A 181 -21.72 10.49 24.71
C SER A 181 -23.22 10.47 25.06
N MET A 182 -24.03 9.77 24.27
CA MET A 182 -25.48 9.66 24.44
C MET A 182 -25.94 8.38 25.16
N ALA A 183 -25.00 7.50 25.53
CA ALA A 183 -25.24 6.25 26.25
C ALA A 183 -24.87 6.38 27.73
#